data_AF-A0A9R1V4H8-F1
#
_entry.id   AF-A0A9R1V4H8-F1
#
_cell.length_a   1.000
_cell.length_b   1.000
_cell.length_c   1.000
_cell.angle_alpha   90.00
_cell.angle_beta   90.00
_cell.angle_gamma   90.00
#
_symmetry.space_group_name_H-M   'P 1'
#
loop_
_entity.id
_entity.type
_entity.pdbx_description
1 polymer ?
#
loop_
_entity_poly.entity_id
_entity_poly.type
_entity_poly.pdbx_seq_one_letter_code
_entity_poly.pdbx_strand_id
1 'polypeptide(L)'
;MVNWRIRQEWEEYDLQSSYADNPSMFSIRLNYGGVCTKFPGRKYIKGKMKYVDGIDSDLFSVHDMDEIMELLDCVEPGHTFMNTR
;
A
#
# COMPACT_ATOMS: atom_id res chain seq x y z
N MET A 1 6.81 -6.12 16.25
CA MET A 1 5.65 -6.66 15.51
C MET A 1 5.13 -5.54 14.67
N VAL A 2 5.15 -5.72 13.35
CA VAL A 2 4.60 -4.73 12.43
C VAL A 2 3.08 -4.87 12.47
N ASN A 3 2.36 -3.76 12.61
CA ASN A 3 0.92 -3.76 12.92
C ASN A 3 0.10 -3.06 11.81
N TRP A 4 0.63 -3.06 10.59
CA TRP A 4 -0.09 -2.49 9.46
C TRP A 4 -1.25 -3.40 9.06
N ARG A 5 -2.30 -2.81 8.49
CA ARG A 5 -3.49 -3.53 8.03
C ARG A 5 -4.05 -2.95 6.75
N ILE A 6 -4.66 -3.80 5.93
CA ILE A 6 -5.41 -3.36 4.74
C ILE A 6 -6.81 -2.92 5.19
N ARG A 7 -7.16 -1.66 4.92
CA ARG A 7 -8.46 -1.08 5.25
C ARG A 7 -9.57 -1.75 4.44
N GLN A 8 -10.67 -2.07 5.11
CA GLN A 8 -11.90 -2.45 4.42
C GLN A 8 -12.58 -1.24 3.78
N GLU A 9 -13.27 -1.44 2.66
CA GLU A 9 -13.84 -0.34 1.86
C GLU A 9 -14.91 0.48 2.60
N TRP A 10 -15.53 -0.12 3.60
CA TRP A 10 -16.61 0.48 4.39
C TRP A 10 -16.13 1.10 5.70
N GLU A 11 -14.83 1.01 6.00
CA GLU A 11 -14.26 1.51 7.24
C GLU A 11 -13.85 2.98 7.08
N GLU A 12 -14.45 3.83 7.88
CA GLU A 12 -13.96 5.20 8.09
C GLU A 12 -12.79 5.13 9.06
N TYR A 13 -11.64 5.70 8.66
CA TYR A 13 -10.43 5.70 9.47
C TYR A 13 -9.97 7.14 9.65
N ASP A 14 -10.06 7.62 10.88
CA ASP A 14 -9.65 8.97 11.24
C ASP A 14 -8.14 9.01 11.44
N LEU A 15 -7.42 9.45 10.40
CA LEU A 15 -5.96 9.55 10.41
C LEU A 15 -5.47 10.53 11.47
N GLN A 16 -6.22 11.60 11.70
CA GLN A 16 -5.83 12.67 12.61
C GLN A 16 -5.86 12.17 14.05
N SER A 17 -6.93 11.54 14.51
CA SER A 17 -7.01 10.96 15.85
C SER A 17 -6.08 9.77 16.02
N SER A 18 -5.81 9.02 14.94
CA SER A 18 -4.96 7.82 15.01
C SER A 18 -3.47 8.14 15.06
N TYR A 19 -3.01 9.20 14.37
CA TYR A 19 -1.58 9.52 14.21
C TYR A 19 -1.18 10.88 14.79
N ALA A 20 -2.07 11.66 15.40
CA ALA A 20 -1.76 12.99 15.94
C ALA A 20 -0.50 13.01 16.83
N ASP A 21 -0.33 11.99 17.67
CA ASP A 21 0.79 11.89 18.61
C ASP A 21 2.00 11.11 18.06
N ASN A 22 1.89 10.54 16.84
CA ASN A 22 2.90 9.67 16.26
C ASN A 22 3.30 10.16 14.86
N PRO A 23 4.28 11.08 14.73
CA PRO A 23 4.66 11.65 13.44
C PRO A 23 5.29 10.66 12.46
N SER A 24 5.83 9.54 12.97
CA SER A 24 6.36 8.43 12.15
C SER A 24 5.26 7.55 11.56
N MET A 25 4.01 7.67 12.02
CA MET A 25 2.90 6.84 11.54
C MET A 25 2.22 7.46 10.31
N PHE A 26 1.94 6.63 9.31
CA PHE A 26 1.27 7.03 8.09
C PHE A 26 0.42 5.91 7.49
N SER A 27 -0.37 6.29 6.50
CA SER A 27 -1.15 5.37 5.67
C SER A 27 -0.73 5.47 4.21
N ILE A 28 -0.76 4.34 3.50
CA ILE A 28 -0.47 4.26 2.07
C ILE A 28 -1.78 4.09 1.30
N ARG A 29 -1.99 4.94 0.30
CA ARG A 29 -3.02 4.72 -0.73
C ARG A 29 -2.43 3.95 -1.89
N LEU A 30 -2.71 2.67 -1.98
CA LEU A 30 -2.15 1.77 -2.99
C LEU A 30 -3.14 1.55 -4.14
N ASN A 31 -2.68 1.81 -5.36
CA ASN A 31 -3.41 1.49 -6.59
C ASN A 31 -2.75 0.25 -7.22
N TYR A 32 -3.52 -0.82 -7.46
CA TYR A 32 -2.98 -2.12 -7.88
C TYR A 32 -3.89 -2.83 -8.90
N GLY A 33 -3.36 -3.86 -9.57
CA GLY A 33 -4.08 -4.68 -10.55
C GLY A 33 -4.53 -3.96 -11.83
N GLY A 34 -4.13 -2.70 -12.02
CA GLY A 34 -4.44 -1.89 -13.19
C GLY A 34 -3.32 -1.85 -14.23
N VAL A 35 -3.60 -1.15 -15.33
CA VAL A 35 -2.67 -1.00 -16.46
C VAL A 35 -2.44 0.48 -16.74
N CYS A 36 -1.18 0.86 -16.95
CA CYS A 36 -0.82 2.19 -17.44
C CYS A 36 -1.10 2.29 -18.95
N THR A 37 -1.82 3.32 -19.38
CA THR A 37 -1.99 3.61 -20.83
C THR A 37 -0.65 3.97 -21.48
N LYS A 38 -0.59 3.88 -22.82
CA LYS A 38 0.62 4.29 -23.58
C LYS A 38 0.82 5.81 -23.54
N PHE A 39 2.07 6.25 -23.68
CA PHE A 39 2.42 7.67 -23.82
C PHE A 39 2.00 8.19 -25.21
N PRO A 40 1.62 9.48 -25.36
CA PRO A 40 1.46 10.52 -24.32
C PRO A 40 0.15 10.41 -23.53
N GLY A 41 0.13 10.95 -22.31
CA GLY A 41 -1.06 10.94 -21.45
C GLY A 41 -1.27 9.64 -20.67
N ARG A 42 -0.21 9.11 -20.04
CA ARG A 42 -0.27 7.93 -19.17
C ARG A 42 -1.32 8.13 -18.06
N LYS A 43 -2.28 7.23 -18.00
CA LYS A 43 -3.29 7.11 -16.96
C LYS A 43 -3.26 5.68 -16.43
N TYR A 44 -3.45 5.53 -15.13
CA TYR A 44 -3.68 4.22 -14.51
C TYR A 44 -5.17 3.88 -14.68
N ILE A 45 -5.48 2.82 -15.41
CA ILE A 45 -6.86 2.42 -15.70
C ILE A 45 -7.12 0.99 -15.26
N LYS A 46 -8.39 0.69 -14.97
CA LYS A 46 -8.85 -0.65 -14.53
C LYS A 46 -8.19 -1.19 -13.26
N GLY A 47 -7.46 -0.35 -12.53
CA GLY A 47 -6.89 -0.71 -11.25
C GLY A 47 -7.91 -0.64 -10.12
N LYS A 48 -7.64 -1.38 -9.07
CA LYS A 48 -8.30 -1.27 -7.77
C LYS A 48 -7.49 -0.34 -6.88
N MET A 49 -8.12 0.14 -5.82
CA MET A 49 -7.48 0.99 -4.83
C MET A 49 -7.79 0.44 -3.43
N LYS A 50 -6.77 0.36 -2.59
CA LYS A 50 -6.90 0.05 -1.16
C LYS A 50 -6.07 1.02 -0.34
N TYR A 51 -6.42 1.16 0.93
CA TYR A 51 -5.62 1.85 1.92
C TYR A 51 -4.93 0.82 2.80
N VAL A 52 -3.67 1.07 3.14
CA VAL A 52 -2.93 0.34 4.17
C VAL A 52 -2.64 1.32 5.29
N ASP A 53 -3.08 0.99 6.49
CA ASP A 53 -3.00 1.84 7.68
C ASP A 53 -2.08 1.25 8.73
N GLY A 54 -1.59 2.09 9.63
CA GLY A 54 -0.79 1.68 10.78
C GLY A 54 0.67 1.39 10.42
N ILE A 55 1.17 2.06 9.38
CA ILE A 55 2.56 1.92 8.95
C ILE A 55 3.41 2.92 9.72
N ASP A 56 4.47 2.43 10.34
CA ASP A 56 5.47 3.25 11.02
C ASP A 56 6.70 3.42 10.12
N SER A 57 7.13 4.64 9.83
CA SER A 57 8.23 4.94 8.90
C SER A 57 9.59 4.46 9.35
N ASP A 58 9.80 4.32 10.66
CA ASP A 58 11.06 3.85 11.20
C ASP A 58 11.16 2.31 11.12
N LEU A 59 10.03 1.61 11.12
CA LEU A 59 9.95 0.16 11.05
C LEU A 59 9.63 -0.39 9.65
N PHE A 60 9.03 0.43 8.78
CA PHE A 60 8.56 0.01 7.47
C PHE A 60 9.70 -0.36 6.53
N SER A 61 9.61 -1.55 5.92
CA SER A 61 10.60 -2.07 4.99
C SER A 61 9.98 -2.46 3.65
N VAL A 62 10.83 -2.72 2.67
CA VAL A 62 10.43 -3.29 1.37
C VAL A 62 9.75 -4.65 1.53
N HIS A 63 10.12 -5.42 2.56
CA HIS A 63 9.50 -6.72 2.86
C HIS A 63 8.03 -6.57 3.27
N ASP A 64 7.68 -5.51 4.00
CA ASP A 64 6.29 -5.22 4.35
C ASP A 64 5.47 -4.90 3.10
N MET A 65 6.05 -4.18 2.15
CA MET A 65 5.40 -3.92 0.86
C MET A 65 5.21 -5.18 0.03
N ASP A 66 6.15 -6.11 0.09
CA ASP A 66 6.03 -7.40 -0.60
C ASP A 66 4.85 -8.19 -0.02
N GLU A 67 4.78 -8.29 1.31
CA GLU A 67 3.68 -8.97 2.00
C GLU A 67 2.32 -8.31 1.71
N ILE A 68 2.25 -6.97 1.68
CA ILE A 68 1.04 -6.22 1.25
C ILE A 68 0.64 -6.61 -0.17
N MET A 69 1.59 -6.72 -1.10
CA MET A 69 1.33 -7.02 -2.50
C MET A 69 0.92 -8.49 -2.73
N GLU A 70 1.49 -9.42 -1.96
CA GLU A 70 1.08 -10.83 -1.91
C GLU A 70 -0.37 -10.94 -1.39
N LEU A 71 -0.72 -10.24 -0.29
CA LEU A 71 -2.08 -10.24 0.25
C LEU A 71 -3.12 -9.63 -0.70
N LEU A 72 -2.70 -8.71 -1.57
CA LEU A 72 -3.56 -8.11 -2.60
C LEU A 72 -3.65 -8.96 -3.87
N ASP A 73 -3.08 -10.17 -3.88
CA ASP A 73 -3.05 -11.11 -5.02
C ASP A 73 -2.41 -10.48 -6.28
N CYS A 74 -1.52 -9.51 -6.08
CA CYS A 74 -0.88 -8.78 -7.18
C CYS A 74 0.40 -9.44 -7.67
N VAL A 75 0.96 -10.33 -6.84
CA VAL A 75 2.27 -10.93 -7.03
C VAL A 75 2.18 -12.38 -6.57
N GLU A 76 2.77 -13.31 -7.32
CA GLU A 76 2.88 -14.70 -6.88
C GLU A 76 3.79 -14.78 -5.65
N PRO A 77 3.51 -15.67 -4.70
CA PRO A 77 4.25 -15.69 -3.45
C PRO A 77 5.75 -15.92 -3.67
N GLY A 78 6.57 -15.02 -3.11
CA GLY A 78 8.04 -15.04 -3.25
C GLY A 78 8.64 -14.28 -4.43
N HIS A 79 7.90 -13.40 -5.11
CA HIS A 79 8.44 -12.51 -6.13
C HIS A 79 8.56 -11.08 -5.60
N THR A 80 9.78 -10.54 -5.45
CA THR A 80 9.93 -9.19 -4.90
C THR A 80 9.48 -8.12 -5.88
N PHE A 81 8.53 -7.27 -5.48
CA PHE A 81 7.99 -6.19 -6.33
C PHE A 81 9.06 -5.14 -6.69
N MET A 82 9.97 -4.86 -5.76
CA MET A 82 11.08 -3.92 -5.96
C MET A 82 12.34 -4.65 -6.42
N ASN A 83 12.32 -5.19 -7.64
CA ASN A 83 13.56 -5.58 -8.30
C ASN A 83 14.33 -4.30 -8.66
N THR A 84 15.39 -3.98 -7.91
CA THR A 84 16.40 -2.99 -8.29
C THR A 84 17.05 -3.44 -9.59
N ARG A 85 16.57 -2.89 -10.71
CA ARG A 85 17.29 -2.88 -11.98
C ARG A 85 18.24 -1.69 -12.02
#